data_AF-A0A9E5UFQ2-F1
#
_entry.id   AF-A0A9E5UFQ2-F1
#
_cell.length_a   1.000
_cell.length_b   1.000
_cell.length_c   1.000
_cell.angle_alpha   90.00
_cell.angle_beta   90.00
_cell.angle_gamma   90.00
#
_symmetry.space_group_name_H-M   'P 1'
#
loop_
_entity.id
_entity.type
_entity.pdbx_description
1 polymer ?
#
loop_
_entity_poly.entity_id
_entity_poly.type
_entity_poly.pdbx_seq_one_letter_code
_entity_poly.pdbx_strand_id
1 'polypeptide(L)'
;GDTRPDGAINGSDLLGLYKGYLGCFGFDFTDPWHADVNCDRYTDLRDVVNLYDYIFQDSSDILCSCGSYNAPIYNDPGKPDTVWTASDILYVGKQDTISVGIINDDTLRGFAFAIEWDGDVILEYTGEIINAPRLSSNVFLNYYECNRDDMVNPDTMYAATWSYSEFNIPPGREAVLSFVVIPQSAGSLSFRFVNYYAYAESVAIGAESMLVTENKEAILPVLAGGNIVVEPYLCGDSNSDGLVNVSDVIWIVNYVFVGGDPPLPYESGDANCDSVVSISDAVYIINYIFVGGNVPCFDC
;
A
#
# COMPACT_ATOMS: atom_id res chain seq x y z
N GLY A 1 3.71 5.09 -32.93
CA GLY A 1 4.21 6.32 -33.56
C GLY A 1 3.07 7.22 -33.97
N ASP A 2 2.20 7.57 -33.01
CA ASP A 2 1.24 8.66 -33.17
C ASP A 2 0.86 9.14 -31.75
N THR A 3 1.66 10.04 -31.21
CA THR A 3 1.37 10.71 -29.94
C THR A 3 0.45 11.88 -30.22
N ARG A 4 -0.73 11.90 -29.61
CA ARG A 4 -1.58 13.10 -29.59
C ARG A 4 -0.84 14.24 -28.86
N PRO A 5 -1.15 15.51 -29.19
CA PRO A 5 -0.43 16.67 -28.64
C PRO A 5 -0.57 16.88 -27.12
N ASP A 6 -1.40 16.09 -26.44
CA ASP A 6 -1.70 16.14 -25.00
C ASP A 6 -0.92 15.10 -24.17
N GLY A 7 -0.09 14.26 -24.81
CA GLY A 7 0.70 13.25 -24.10
C GLY A 7 -0.12 12.05 -23.60
N ALA A 8 -1.40 11.94 -23.96
CA ALA A 8 -2.24 10.81 -23.58
C ALA A 8 -1.99 9.59 -24.50
N ILE A 9 -1.71 8.44 -23.89
CA ILE A 9 -1.63 7.14 -24.57
C ILE A 9 -3.04 6.58 -24.69
N ASN A 10 -3.44 6.18 -25.89
CA ASN A 10 -4.73 5.53 -26.13
C ASN A 10 -4.78 4.18 -25.39
N GLY A 11 -5.87 3.88 -24.68
CA GLY A 11 -6.06 2.61 -23.98
C GLY A 11 -5.95 1.37 -24.88
N SER A 12 -6.26 1.50 -26.18
CA SER A 12 -6.04 0.43 -27.16
C SER A 12 -4.55 0.20 -27.47
N ASP A 13 -3.71 1.22 -27.29
CA ASP A 13 -2.26 1.15 -27.52
C ASP A 13 -1.52 0.62 -26.27
N LEU A 14 -2.06 0.87 -25.06
CA LEU A 14 -1.66 0.19 -23.83
C LEU A 14 -1.92 -1.33 -23.89
N LEU A 15 -3.06 -1.73 -24.45
CA LEU A 15 -3.39 -3.14 -24.71
C LEU A 15 -2.43 -3.80 -25.73
N GLY A 16 -1.89 -3.02 -26.66
CA GLY A 16 -0.86 -3.46 -27.61
C GLY A 16 0.52 -3.64 -26.99
N LEU A 17 0.88 -2.80 -26.02
CA LEU A 17 2.14 -2.90 -25.25
C LEU A 17 2.10 -4.06 -24.24
N TYR A 18 0.95 -4.31 -23.62
CA TYR A 18 0.79 -5.41 -22.64
C TYR A 18 0.84 -6.80 -23.30
N LYS A 19 0.34 -6.94 -24.54
CA LYS A 19 0.43 -8.17 -25.33
C LYS A 19 1.86 -8.57 -25.72
N GLY A 20 2.83 -7.66 -25.63
CA GLY A 20 4.24 -7.94 -25.94
C GLY A 20 5.04 -8.54 -24.77
N TYR A 21 4.60 -8.34 -23.53
CA TYR A 21 5.43 -8.63 -22.35
C TYR A 21 5.21 -10.03 -21.76
N LEU A 22 4.07 -10.67 -22.03
CA LEU A 22 3.72 -12.01 -21.50
C LEU A 22 4.13 -13.18 -22.43
N GLY A 23 5.08 -12.95 -23.33
CA GLY A 23 5.67 -13.98 -24.20
C GLY A 23 6.63 -14.96 -23.52
N CYS A 24 6.84 -14.87 -22.21
CA CYS A 24 7.75 -15.73 -21.46
C CYS A 24 6.99 -16.49 -20.37
N PHE A 25 6.52 -17.69 -20.71
CA PHE A 25 6.71 -18.94 -19.98
C PHE A 25 5.72 -19.95 -20.54
N GLY A 26 6.22 -20.81 -21.43
CA GLY A 26 5.45 -21.89 -22.01
C GLY A 26 5.19 -22.99 -20.98
N PHE A 27 3.93 -23.14 -20.59
CA PHE A 27 3.40 -24.40 -20.10
C PHE A 27 2.02 -24.63 -20.72
N ASP A 28 1.93 -25.68 -21.55
CA ASP A 28 0.68 -26.26 -22.02
C ASP A 28 -0.07 -26.84 -20.82
N PHE A 29 -1.23 -26.26 -20.50
CA PHE A 29 -2.23 -26.93 -19.67
C PHE A 29 -3.53 -27.06 -20.46
N THR A 30 -3.75 -28.26 -20.97
CA THR A 30 -5.07 -28.74 -21.37
C THR A 30 -5.91 -28.98 -20.12
N ASP A 31 -7.11 -28.43 -20.14
CA ASP A 31 -8.03 -28.23 -19.03
C ASP A 31 -9.18 -29.25 -19.04
N PRO A 32 -9.62 -29.80 -17.87
CA PRO A 32 -10.89 -30.53 -17.78
C PRO A 32 -12.10 -29.68 -17.32
N TRP A 33 -11.94 -28.46 -16.79
CA TRP A 33 -13.01 -27.63 -16.18
C TRP A 33 -12.80 -26.09 -16.23
N HIS A 34 -12.69 -25.52 -17.43
CA HIS A 34 -12.89 -24.13 -17.86
C HIS A 34 -13.05 -23.08 -16.74
N ALA A 35 -11.93 -22.59 -16.19
CA ALA A 35 -11.92 -21.41 -15.31
C ALA A 35 -11.43 -20.16 -16.04
N ASP A 36 -12.06 -19.89 -17.18
CA ASP A 36 -12.09 -18.58 -17.79
C ASP A 36 -13.56 -18.17 -17.89
N VAL A 37 -13.91 -17.05 -17.25
CA VAL A 37 -15.28 -16.59 -17.06
C VAL A 37 -15.93 -16.15 -18.38
N ASN A 38 -15.12 -15.88 -19.41
CA ASN A 38 -15.58 -15.61 -20.78
C ASN A 38 -15.05 -16.64 -21.83
N CYS A 39 -14.28 -17.64 -21.38
CA CYS A 39 -13.73 -18.78 -22.13
C CYS A 39 -12.65 -18.46 -23.18
N ASP A 40 -11.91 -17.36 -23.09
CA ASP A 40 -10.95 -16.93 -24.14
C ASP A 40 -9.44 -17.13 -23.84
N ARG A 41 -9.13 -17.75 -22.70
CA ARG A 41 -7.83 -18.00 -22.06
C ARG A 41 -7.05 -16.77 -21.59
N TYR A 42 -7.62 -15.55 -21.62
CA TYR A 42 -6.88 -14.34 -21.26
C TYR A 42 -7.73 -13.39 -20.43
N THR A 43 -7.16 -12.84 -19.35
CA THR A 43 -7.90 -11.83 -18.60
C THR A 43 -8.04 -10.54 -19.40
N ASP A 44 -9.27 -10.06 -19.57
CA ASP A 44 -9.57 -8.78 -20.20
C ASP A 44 -10.71 -8.01 -19.49
N LEU A 45 -11.09 -6.86 -20.09
CA LEU A 45 -12.14 -5.97 -19.57
C LEU A 45 -13.50 -6.65 -19.32
N ARG A 46 -13.78 -7.79 -19.95
CA ARG A 46 -15.00 -8.58 -19.74
C ARG A 46 -14.94 -9.38 -18.44
N ASP A 47 -13.75 -9.77 -17.98
CA ASP A 47 -13.58 -10.42 -16.67
C ASP A 47 -13.72 -9.41 -15.54
N VAL A 48 -13.32 -8.16 -15.80
CA VAL A 48 -13.50 -7.01 -14.91
C VAL A 48 -14.98 -6.65 -14.78
N VAL A 49 -15.73 -6.73 -15.88
CA VAL A 49 -17.20 -6.62 -15.89
C VAL A 49 -17.88 -7.76 -15.13
N ASN A 50 -17.38 -8.99 -15.23
CA ASN A 50 -17.92 -10.11 -14.44
C ASN A 50 -17.57 -9.97 -12.95
N LEU A 51 -16.40 -9.43 -12.57
CA LEU A 51 -16.10 -9.08 -11.19
C LEU A 51 -17.05 -7.99 -10.70
N TYR A 52 -17.31 -6.97 -11.52
CA TYR A 52 -18.33 -5.97 -11.27
C TYR A 52 -19.70 -6.64 -11.06
N ASP A 53 -20.16 -7.51 -11.96
CA ASP A 53 -21.43 -8.24 -11.82
C ASP A 53 -21.45 -9.16 -10.58
N TYR A 54 -20.33 -9.76 -10.19
CA TYR A 54 -20.18 -10.55 -8.96
C TYR A 54 -20.24 -9.69 -7.69
N ILE A 55 -19.64 -8.49 -7.74
CA ILE A 55 -19.73 -7.47 -6.68
C ILE A 55 -21.13 -6.86 -6.62
N PHE A 56 -21.92 -6.90 -7.71
CA PHE A 56 -23.21 -6.20 -7.88
C PHE A 56 -24.50 -7.05 -8.07
N GLN A 57 -24.46 -8.39 -8.06
CA GLN A 57 -25.66 -9.27 -8.07
C GLN A 57 -26.10 -9.86 -6.71
N ASP A 58 -27.42 -9.81 -6.50
CA ASP A 58 -28.18 -10.56 -5.48
C ASP A 58 -28.23 -12.06 -5.87
N SER A 59 -28.06 -12.94 -4.89
CA SER A 59 -27.91 -14.39 -5.07
C SER A 59 -29.04 -15.07 -5.86
N SER A 60 -28.71 -15.80 -6.95
CA SER A 60 -29.18 -17.19 -7.21
C SER A 60 -28.91 -17.74 -8.63
N ASP A 61 -28.53 -16.93 -9.63
CA ASP A 61 -28.47 -17.38 -11.03
C ASP A 61 -27.13 -17.10 -11.73
N ILE A 62 -26.00 -17.48 -11.13
CA ILE A 62 -24.75 -17.68 -11.90
C ILE A 62 -24.87 -19.02 -12.64
N LEU A 63 -25.79 -19.06 -13.60
CA LEU A 63 -25.74 -20.00 -14.70
C LEU A 63 -25.18 -19.21 -15.88
N CYS A 64 -24.01 -19.60 -16.34
CA CYS A 64 -23.32 -19.05 -17.51
C CYS A 64 -24.31 -18.79 -18.66
N SER A 65 -24.78 -17.55 -18.76
CA SER A 65 -25.47 -17.03 -19.92
C SER A 65 -24.62 -15.87 -20.38
N CYS A 66 -23.99 -16.02 -21.54
CA CYS A 66 -23.16 -14.99 -22.16
C CYS A 66 -24.05 -13.80 -22.54
N GLY A 67 -24.25 -12.90 -21.59
CA GLY A 67 -25.02 -11.67 -21.70
C GLY A 67 -24.37 -10.64 -20.80
N SER A 68 -23.22 -10.13 -21.23
CA SER A 68 -22.41 -9.16 -20.50
C SER A 68 -23.12 -7.81 -20.42
N TYR A 69 -23.36 -7.33 -19.20
CA TYR A 69 -23.68 -5.93 -18.96
C TYR A 69 -22.37 -5.18 -18.76
N ASN A 70 -21.70 -4.80 -19.87
CA ASN A 70 -20.50 -3.98 -19.78
C ASN A 70 -20.89 -2.58 -19.29
N ALA A 71 -20.67 -2.29 -18.00
CA ALA A 71 -20.57 -0.91 -17.54
C ALA A 71 -19.37 -0.27 -18.26
N PRO A 72 -19.53 0.84 -19.00
CA PRO A 72 -18.40 1.50 -19.62
C PRO A 72 -17.42 1.95 -18.53
N ILE A 73 -16.12 1.78 -18.75
CA ILE A 73 -15.12 2.51 -17.97
C ILE A 73 -15.28 3.98 -18.35
N TYR A 74 -15.67 4.79 -17.38
CA TYR A 74 -15.81 6.23 -17.59
C TYR A 74 -14.55 6.94 -17.13
N ASN A 75 -14.12 7.91 -17.94
CA ASN A 75 -13.29 8.97 -17.39
C ASN A 75 -14.18 9.76 -16.45
N ASP A 76 -13.78 9.81 -15.20
CA ASP A 76 -14.39 10.61 -14.15
C ASP A 76 -14.78 12.01 -14.70
N PRO A 77 -16.09 12.34 -14.73
CA PRO A 77 -16.57 13.63 -15.23
C PRO A 77 -16.14 14.81 -14.33
N GLY A 78 -15.64 14.53 -13.12
CA GLY A 78 -15.05 15.44 -12.16
C GLY A 78 -13.52 15.53 -12.26
N LYS A 79 -12.83 15.65 -11.11
CA LYS A 79 -11.34 15.58 -11.06
C LYS A 79 -10.95 14.14 -10.75
N PRO A 80 -10.01 13.53 -11.51
CA PRO A 80 -9.69 12.11 -11.39
C PRO A 80 -9.62 11.61 -9.94
N ASP A 81 -10.55 10.74 -9.59
CA ASP A 81 -10.48 10.02 -8.32
C ASP A 81 -9.14 9.28 -8.23
N THR A 82 -8.46 9.48 -7.10
CA THR A 82 -7.06 9.07 -6.93
C THR A 82 -6.93 8.23 -5.67
N VAL A 83 -6.36 7.03 -5.78
CA VAL A 83 -5.86 6.33 -4.60
C VAL A 83 -4.47 6.86 -4.33
N TRP A 84 -4.15 7.14 -3.08
CA TRP A 84 -2.81 7.56 -2.70
C TRP A 84 -2.30 6.73 -1.55
N THR A 85 -0.98 6.53 -1.53
CA THR A 85 -0.27 5.99 -0.37
C THR A 85 0.66 7.06 0.18
N ALA A 86 0.77 7.11 1.51
CA ALA A 86 1.64 8.08 2.17
C ALA A 86 3.07 7.95 1.61
N SER A 87 3.73 9.09 1.37
CA SER A 87 5.18 9.12 1.20
C SER A 87 5.76 9.47 2.56
N ASP A 88 6.53 8.54 3.12
CA ASP A 88 6.98 8.64 4.50
C ASP A 88 8.43 8.19 4.65
N ILE A 89 9.06 8.60 5.74
CA ILE A 89 10.33 8.07 6.20
C ILE A 89 10.03 7.09 7.33
N LEU A 90 10.34 5.81 7.10
CA LEU A 90 10.26 4.79 8.14
C LEU A 90 11.65 4.48 8.69
N TYR A 91 11.71 3.79 9.81
CA TYR A 91 12.96 3.39 10.44
C TYR A 91 13.05 1.87 10.58
N VAL A 92 14.24 1.33 10.33
CA VAL A 92 14.50 -0.12 10.45
C VAL A 92 14.14 -0.60 11.86
N GLY A 93 13.45 -1.74 11.95
CA GLY A 93 13.03 -2.37 13.20
C GLY A 93 11.85 -1.70 13.90
N LYS A 94 11.40 -0.52 13.43
CA LYS A 94 10.32 0.22 14.05
C LYS A 94 8.98 -0.11 13.40
N GLN A 95 8.02 -0.52 14.23
CA GLN A 95 6.64 -0.66 13.79
C GLN A 95 6.06 0.71 13.41
N ASP A 96 5.52 0.80 12.20
CA ASP A 96 4.88 2.01 11.68
C ASP A 96 3.67 1.66 10.81
N THR A 97 2.97 2.67 10.31
CA THR A 97 1.75 2.51 9.53
C THR A 97 1.87 3.17 8.17
N ILE A 98 1.44 2.48 7.13
CA ILE A 98 1.34 3.05 5.79
C ILE A 98 -0.14 3.31 5.51
N SER A 99 -0.49 4.58 5.40
CA SER A 99 -1.85 5.00 5.07
C SER A 99 -2.13 4.90 3.58
N VAL A 100 -3.30 4.37 3.27
CA VAL A 100 -3.92 4.39 1.94
C VAL A 100 -5.15 5.28 2.00
N GLY A 101 -5.18 6.33 1.18
CA GLY A 101 -6.32 7.22 1.06
C GLY A 101 -6.91 7.25 -0.33
N ILE A 102 -8.13 7.78 -0.41
CA ILE A 102 -8.87 7.92 -1.66
C ILE A 102 -9.28 9.38 -1.76
N ILE A 103 -8.90 10.06 -2.84
CA ILE A 103 -9.42 11.37 -3.17
C ILE A 103 -10.61 11.15 -4.07
N ASN A 104 -11.78 11.57 -3.61
CA ASN A 104 -13.01 11.52 -4.40
C ASN A 104 -13.88 12.74 -4.15
N ASP A 105 -14.52 13.24 -5.21
CA ASP A 105 -15.42 14.38 -5.16
C ASP A 105 -16.90 13.96 -4.99
N ASP A 106 -17.24 12.74 -5.41
CA ASP A 106 -18.55 12.11 -5.18
C ASP A 106 -18.48 10.93 -4.20
N THR A 107 -19.62 10.54 -3.63
CA THR A 107 -19.68 9.40 -2.68
C THR A 107 -19.38 8.09 -3.41
N LEU A 108 -18.43 7.31 -2.90
CA LEU A 108 -18.15 5.97 -3.41
C LEU A 108 -18.94 4.91 -2.66
N ARG A 109 -19.39 3.87 -3.38
CA ARG A 109 -20.12 2.71 -2.87
C ARG A 109 -19.30 1.43 -2.86
N GLY A 110 -18.09 1.48 -3.38
CA GLY A 110 -17.16 0.35 -3.35
C GLY A 110 -15.80 0.71 -3.92
N PHE A 111 -14.83 -0.15 -3.66
CA PHE A 111 -13.52 -0.12 -4.29
C PHE A 111 -12.92 -1.53 -4.28
N ALA A 112 -12.06 -1.79 -5.25
CA ALA A 112 -11.15 -2.92 -5.25
C ALA A 112 -9.83 -2.45 -5.84
N PHE A 113 -8.71 -2.72 -5.19
CA PHE A 113 -7.40 -2.47 -5.77
C PHE A 113 -6.36 -3.39 -5.15
N ALA A 114 -5.33 -3.73 -5.93
CA ALA A 114 -4.14 -4.41 -5.42
C ALA A 114 -2.94 -3.47 -5.56
N ILE A 115 -2.25 -3.26 -4.45
CA ILE A 115 -1.01 -2.50 -4.40
C ILE A 115 0.14 -3.45 -4.09
N GLU A 116 1.22 -3.31 -4.83
CA GLU A 116 2.49 -3.98 -4.60
C GLU A 116 3.51 -2.91 -4.24
N TRP A 117 4.42 -3.21 -3.33
CA TRP A 117 5.63 -2.43 -3.13
C TRP A 117 6.83 -3.13 -3.72
N ASP A 118 7.73 -2.34 -4.29
CA ASP A 118 8.95 -2.82 -4.93
C ASP A 118 10.10 -1.85 -4.65
N GLY A 119 11.28 -2.39 -4.39
CA GLY A 119 12.48 -1.64 -4.03
C GLY A 119 13.48 -2.47 -3.19
N ASP A 120 14.46 -1.78 -2.62
CA ASP A 120 15.56 -2.40 -1.87
C ASP A 120 15.22 -2.70 -0.40
N VAL A 121 13.99 -2.37 0.01
CA VAL A 121 13.51 -2.45 1.39
C VAL A 121 12.69 -3.72 1.57
N ILE A 122 12.99 -4.47 2.62
CA ILE A 122 12.13 -5.53 3.12
C ILE A 122 11.13 -4.89 4.08
N LEU A 123 9.86 -4.77 3.67
CA LEU A 123 8.77 -4.36 4.56
C LEU A 123 8.00 -5.59 5.01
N GLU A 124 7.98 -5.85 6.31
CA GLU A 124 7.19 -6.93 6.88
C GLU A 124 5.81 -6.42 7.29
N TYR A 125 4.74 -6.97 6.71
CA TYR A 125 3.37 -6.67 7.13
C TYR A 125 3.00 -7.45 8.40
N THR A 126 2.47 -6.78 9.42
CA THR A 126 2.20 -7.41 10.73
C THR A 126 0.86 -8.16 10.79
N GLY A 127 0.02 -8.04 9.76
CA GLY A 127 -1.37 -8.55 9.80
C GLY A 127 -2.38 -7.57 10.40
N GLU A 128 -1.94 -6.40 10.89
CA GLU A 128 -2.81 -5.41 11.52
C GLU A 128 -3.26 -4.30 10.55
N ILE A 129 -4.54 -3.94 10.66
CA ILE A 129 -5.22 -2.94 9.82
C ILE A 129 -5.93 -1.94 10.71
N ILE A 130 -5.76 -0.67 10.38
CA ILE A 130 -6.42 0.44 11.05
C ILE A 130 -7.38 1.08 10.06
N ASN A 131 -8.68 0.87 10.26
CA ASN A 131 -9.71 1.53 9.45
C ASN A 131 -9.80 3.01 9.84
N ALA A 132 -9.76 3.90 8.85
CA ALA A 132 -9.94 5.32 9.09
C ALA A 132 -11.43 5.64 9.31
N PRO A 133 -11.76 6.74 10.04
CA PRO A 133 -13.15 7.12 10.34
C PRO A 133 -14.02 7.37 9.10
N ARG A 134 -13.39 7.62 7.95
CA ARG A 134 -14.06 7.91 6.68
C ARG A 134 -14.67 6.67 6.02
N LEU A 135 -14.31 5.47 6.48
CA LEU A 135 -14.97 4.23 6.07
C LEU A 135 -16.16 3.91 6.98
N SER A 136 -17.34 3.76 6.41
CA SER A 136 -18.54 3.40 7.17
C SER A 136 -18.62 1.91 7.56
N SER A 137 -17.73 1.06 7.03
CA SER A 137 -17.64 -0.36 7.35
C SER A 137 -16.20 -0.87 7.19
N ASN A 138 -15.93 -2.06 7.72
CA ASN A 138 -14.61 -2.69 7.68
C ASN A 138 -14.24 -3.13 6.25
N VAL A 139 -12.96 -2.99 5.91
CA VAL A 139 -12.38 -3.48 4.65
C VAL A 139 -11.93 -4.92 4.82
N PHE A 140 -12.10 -5.73 3.78
CA PHE A 140 -11.45 -7.02 3.67
C PHE A 140 -10.11 -6.84 2.96
N LEU A 141 -9.00 -7.06 3.68
CA LEU A 141 -7.67 -7.10 3.09
C LEU A 141 -7.20 -8.54 3.01
N ASN A 142 -6.58 -8.88 1.89
CA ASN A 142 -5.79 -10.10 1.77
C ASN A 142 -4.37 -9.70 1.44
N TYR A 143 -3.45 -10.27 2.21
CA TYR A 143 -2.03 -10.13 1.98
C TYR A 143 -1.52 -11.40 1.32
N TYR A 144 -0.73 -11.24 0.26
CA TYR A 144 -0.12 -12.34 -0.45
C TYR A 144 1.34 -12.00 -0.76
N GLU A 145 2.23 -12.85 -0.27
CA GLU A 145 3.64 -12.82 -0.66
C GLU A 145 3.74 -13.36 -2.09
N CYS A 146 3.96 -12.47 -3.05
CA CYS A 146 3.98 -12.79 -4.47
C CYS A 146 5.36 -12.48 -5.05
N ASN A 147 6.34 -13.33 -4.75
CA ASN A 147 7.71 -13.15 -5.23
C ASN A 147 7.83 -13.26 -6.76
N ARG A 148 7.98 -12.11 -7.44
CA ARG A 148 8.33 -12.01 -8.86
C ARG A 148 9.83 -11.80 -9.08
N ASP A 149 10.63 -12.77 -8.62
CA ASP A 149 11.92 -13.13 -9.24
C ASP A 149 13.21 -12.48 -8.71
N ASP A 150 13.27 -11.92 -7.49
CA ASP A 150 14.49 -11.24 -6.97
C ASP A 150 14.97 -11.61 -5.55
N MET A 151 14.34 -12.56 -4.86
CA MET A 151 14.65 -12.93 -3.45
C MET A 151 14.48 -11.78 -2.44
N VAL A 152 14.02 -10.60 -2.86
CA VAL A 152 13.71 -9.43 -2.02
C VAL A 152 12.21 -9.21 -2.13
N ASN A 153 11.47 -9.83 -1.22
CA ASN A 153 10.02 -10.04 -1.28
C ASN A 153 9.19 -8.86 -1.84
N PRO A 154 8.72 -8.89 -3.12
CA PRO A 154 7.65 -8.01 -3.54
C PRO A 154 6.35 -8.55 -2.96
N ASP A 155 5.90 -7.90 -1.91
CA ASP A 155 4.69 -8.24 -1.20
C ASP A 155 3.52 -7.50 -1.83
N THR A 156 2.47 -8.25 -2.18
CA THR A 156 1.26 -7.72 -2.78
C THR A 156 0.16 -7.69 -1.73
N MET A 157 -0.37 -6.50 -1.49
CA MET A 157 -1.55 -6.33 -0.65
C MET A 157 -2.77 -6.03 -1.52
N TYR A 158 -3.80 -6.87 -1.39
CA TYR A 158 -5.09 -6.70 -2.04
C TYR A 158 -6.12 -6.15 -1.05
N ALA A 159 -6.76 -5.05 -1.44
CA ALA A 159 -7.83 -4.42 -0.68
C ALA A 159 -9.14 -4.44 -1.44
N ALA A 160 -10.21 -4.90 -0.79
CA ALA A 160 -11.54 -4.90 -1.37
C ALA A 160 -12.64 -4.63 -0.35
N THR A 161 -13.72 -3.99 -0.80
CA THR A 161 -14.92 -3.77 -0.01
C THR A 161 -16.17 -4.15 -0.81
N TRP A 162 -17.14 -4.76 -0.11
CA TRP A 162 -18.30 -5.42 -0.69
C TRP A 162 -19.53 -5.13 0.19
N SER A 163 -20.37 -4.15 -0.15
CA SER A 163 -21.67 -3.95 0.51
C SER A 163 -22.62 -3.10 -0.32
N TYR A 164 -23.89 -3.48 -0.36
CA TYR A 164 -24.95 -2.85 -1.16
C TYR A 164 -25.77 -1.80 -0.42
N SER A 165 -25.68 -1.73 0.90
CA SER A 165 -26.60 -0.91 1.69
C SER A 165 -25.95 -0.02 2.73
N GLU A 166 -24.73 -0.34 3.20
CA GLU A 166 -24.13 0.36 4.35
C GLU A 166 -22.73 0.92 4.08
N PHE A 167 -22.02 0.41 3.06
CA PHE A 167 -20.72 0.96 2.69
C PHE A 167 -20.88 2.28 1.93
N ASN A 168 -20.16 3.30 2.39
CA ASN A 168 -19.90 4.51 1.65
C ASN A 168 -18.56 5.11 2.07
N ILE A 169 -17.89 5.74 1.10
CA ILE A 169 -16.80 6.67 1.35
C ILE A 169 -17.32 8.05 0.96
N PRO A 170 -17.60 8.94 1.92
CA PRO A 170 -17.99 10.31 1.62
C PRO A 170 -16.90 11.05 0.83
N PRO A 171 -17.22 12.12 0.09
CA PRO A 171 -16.24 12.96 -0.57
C PRO A 171 -15.14 13.45 0.37
N GLY A 172 -13.91 13.56 -0.12
CA GLY A 172 -12.76 13.89 0.72
C GLY A 172 -11.44 13.42 0.15
N ARG A 173 -10.38 13.56 0.96
CA ARG A 173 -8.98 13.30 0.54
C ARG A 173 -8.19 12.49 1.56
N GLU A 174 -8.83 12.13 2.65
CA GLU A 174 -8.22 11.52 3.82
C GLU A 174 -7.93 10.03 3.58
N ALA A 175 -7.09 9.46 4.46
CA ALA A 175 -6.88 8.03 4.52
C ALA A 175 -8.22 7.30 4.69
N VAL A 176 -8.34 6.14 4.07
CA VAL A 176 -9.45 5.22 4.27
C VAL A 176 -9.00 4.04 5.14
N LEU A 177 -7.75 3.59 5.00
CA LEU A 177 -7.18 2.56 5.85
C LEU A 177 -5.68 2.83 6.05
N SER A 178 -5.11 2.19 7.06
CA SER A 178 -3.66 2.04 7.19
C SER A 178 -3.35 0.59 7.50
N PHE A 179 -2.22 0.10 7.00
CA PHE A 179 -1.70 -1.22 7.35
C PHE A 179 -0.38 -1.04 8.10
N VAL A 180 -0.14 -1.94 9.06
CA VAL A 180 0.99 -1.83 9.96
C VAL A 180 2.16 -2.65 9.42
N VAL A 181 3.34 -2.06 9.38
CA VAL A 181 4.57 -2.67 8.86
C VAL A 181 5.73 -2.54 9.83
N ILE A 182 6.72 -3.42 9.69
CA ILE A 182 8.01 -3.33 10.33
C ILE A 182 9.08 -3.40 9.23
N PRO A 183 9.80 -2.30 8.94
CA PRO A 183 10.89 -2.34 7.96
C PRO A 183 12.07 -3.15 8.50
N GLN A 184 12.54 -4.12 7.73
CA GLN A 184 13.65 -5.01 8.10
C GLN A 184 14.99 -4.59 7.48
N SER A 185 14.97 -3.68 6.48
CA SER A 185 16.18 -3.12 5.87
C SER A 185 16.00 -1.67 5.48
N ALA A 186 17.11 -0.92 5.50
CA ALA A 186 17.15 0.44 4.98
C ALA A 186 17.16 0.44 3.44
N GLY A 187 16.67 1.52 2.84
CA GLY A 187 16.61 1.66 1.39
C GLY A 187 15.45 2.54 0.95
N SER A 188 14.98 2.33 -0.28
CA SER A 188 13.76 2.97 -0.77
C SER A 188 12.89 1.98 -1.50
N LEU A 189 11.59 2.21 -1.46
CA LEU A 189 10.61 1.48 -2.27
C LEU A 189 9.55 2.41 -2.83
N SER A 190 8.81 1.88 -3.81
CA SER A 190 7.67 2.54 -4.40
C SER A 190 6.46 1.62 -4.45
N PHE A 191 5.27 2.18 -4.22
CA PHE A 191 4.01 1.47 -4.44
C PHE A 191 3.57 1.61 -5.90
N ARG A 192 2.99 0.54 -6.43
CA ARG A 192 2.32 0.51 -7.73
C ARG A 192 1.03 -0.28 -7.64
N PHE A 193 0.09 0.04 -8.53
CA PHE A 193 -1.01 -0.86 -8.79
C PHE A 193 -0.54 -2.09 -9.54
N VAL A 194 -1.08 -3.24 -9.18
CA VAL A 194 -0.92 -4.49 -9.89
C VAL A 194 -2.26 -5.11 -10.18
N ASN A 195 -2.30 -5.94 -11.21
CA ASN A 195 -3.41 -6.85 -11.41
C ASN A 195 -3.14 -8.10 -10.56
N TYR A 196 -4.04 -8.37 -9.63
CA TYR A 196 -3.95 -9.54 -8.76
C TYR A 196 -4.96 -10.61 -9.18
N TYR A 197 -4.53 -11.88 -9.16
CA TYR A 197 -5.37 -13.04 -9.47
C TYR A 197 -5.21 -14.07 -8.35
N ALA A 198 -6.19 -14.15 -7.46
CA ALA A 198 -6.29 -15.17 -6.42
C ALA A 198 -7.21 -16.30 -6.85
N TYR A 199 -6.93 -17.52 -6.39
CA TYR A 199 -7.90 -18.60 -6.35
C TYR A 199 -8.28 -18.85 -4.89
N ALA A 200 -9.48 -18.41 -4.50
CA ALA A 200 -10.06 -18.75 -3.20
C ALA A 200 -11.22 -19.73 -3.44
N GLU A 201 -11.15 -20.93 -2.86
CA GLU A 201 -12.27 -21.90 -2.85
C GLU A 201 -12.89 -22.20 -4.23
N SER A 202 -12.08 -22.22 -5.30
CA SER A 202 -12.51 -22.43 -6.70
C SER A 202 -13.13 -21.21 -7.40
N VAL A 203 -13.04 -20.01 -6.80
CA VAL A 203 -13.40 -18.73 -7.42
C VAL A 203 -12.11 -17.96 -7.75
N ALA A 204 -11.94 -17.60 -9.02
CA ALA A 204 -10.89 -16.69 -9.44
C ALA A 204 -11.29 -15.26 -9.04
N ILE A 205 -10.53 -14.65 -8.14
CA ILE A 205 -10.69 -13.24 -7.75
C ILE A 205 -9.59 -12.48 -8.50
N GLY A 206 -9.97 -11.89 -9.63
CA GLY A 206 -9.17 -10.88 -10.30
C GLY A 206 -9.42 -9.52 -9.66
N ALA A 207 -8.40 -8.70 -9.48
CA ALA A 207 -8.54 -7.33 -9.06
C ALA A 207 -7.86 -6.42 -10.09
N GLU A 208 -8.67 -5.82 -10.96
CA GLU A 208 -8.29 -4.55 -11.57
C GLU A 208 -8.64 -3.44 -10.60
N SER A 209 -7.75 -2.46 -10.46
CA SER A 209 -7.98 -1.35 -9.54
C SER A 209 -9.14 -0.51 -10.03
N MET A 210 -10.18 -0.37 -9.21
CA MET A 210 -11.41 0.35 -9.52
C MET A 210 -12.02 1.02 -8.30
N LEU A 211 -12.68 2.14 -8.53
CA LEU A 211 -13.57 2.83 -7.60
C LEU A 211 -14.99 2.78 -8.14
N VAL A 212 -15.97 2.69 -7.26
CA VAL A 212 -17.38 2.54 -7.64
C VAL A 212 -18.17 3.72 -7.11
N THR A 213 -18.83 4.46 -8.01
CA THR A 213 -19.66 5.61 -7.66
C THR A 213 -21.05 5.19 -7.17
N GLU A 214 -21.81 6.15 -6.66
CA GLU A 214 -23.22 5.96 -6.29
C GLU A 214 -24.12 5.54 -7.46
N ASN A 215 -23.78 5.94 -8.69
CA ASN A 215 -24.51 5.55 -9.90
C ASN A 215 -24.13 4.17 -10.41
N LYS A 216 -23.31 3.43 -9.65
CA LYS A 216 -22.75 2.14 -10.06
C LYS A 216 -21.91 2.29 -11.34
N GLU A 217 -21.08 3.31 -11.38
CA GLU A 217 -20.08 3.47 -12.45
C GLU A 217 -18.72 3.08 -11.89
N ALA A 218 -17.94 2.35 -12.69
CA ALA A 218 -16.57 1.98 -12.37
C ALA A 218 -15.61 3.03 -12.94
N ILE A 219 -14.76 3.56 -12.06
CA ILE A 219 -13.69 4.51 -12.39
C ILE A 219 -12.35 3.79 -12.19
N LEU A 220 -11.44 3.92 -13.15
CA LEU A 220 -10.06 3.50 -12.98
C LEU A 220 -9.30 4.57 -12.19
N PRO A 221 -8.89 4.31 -10.93
CA PRO A 221 -8.12 5.26 -10.17
C PRO A 221 -6.68 5.34 -10.69
N VAL A 222 -6.06 6.49 -10.44
CA VAL A 222 -4.60 6.63 -10.51
C VAL A 222 -4.02 6.42 -9.12
N LEU A 223 -2.85 5.77 -9.02
CA LEU A 223 -2.07 5.72 -7.80
C LEU A 223 -1.16 6.96 -7.71
N ALA A 224 -1.22 7.68 -6.60
CA ALA A 224 -0.34 8.80 -6.30
C ALA A 224 0.48 8.57 -5.02
N GLY A 225 1.68 9.13 -4.97
CA GLY A 225 2.56 9.01 -3.80
C GLY A 225 3.22 7.64 -3.72
N GLY A 226 3.34 7.11 -2.50
CA GLY A 226 3.90 5.79 -2.27
C GLY A 226 5.39 5.66 -2.45
N ASN A 227 6.16 6.75 -2.36
CA ASN A 227 7.61 6.63 -2.26
C ASN A 227 7.96 6.61 -0.77
N ILE A 228 8.51 5.49 -0.31
CA ILE A 228 8.95 5.34 1.08
C ILE A 228 10.47 5.24 1.10
N VAL A 229 11.07 5.99 2.01
CA VAL A 229 12.49 5.85 2.36
C VAL A 229 12.54 5.21 3.73
N VAL A 230 13.38 4.18 3.88
CA VAL A 230 13.64 3.56 5.18
C VAL A 230 15.06 3.87 5.58
N GLU A 231 15.21 4.54 6.71
CA GLU A 231 16.50 4.94 7.25
C GLU A 231 16.91 4.03 8.41
N PRO A 232 18.20 3.68 8.53
CA PRO A 232 18.70 3.15 9.78
C PRO A 232 18.73 4.28 10.83
N TYR A 233 18.66 3.93 12.10
CA TYR A 233 18.95 4.87 13.19
C TYR A 233 19.95 4.25 14.16
N LEU A 234 20.60 5.09 14.96
CA LEU A 234 21.51 4.67 16.01
C LEU A 234 20.95 5.08 17.36
N CYS A 235 20.96 4.16 18.31
CA CYS A 235 20.61 4.47 19.68
C CYS A 235 21.60 5.47 20.28
N GLY A 236 21.08 6.55 20.87
CA GLY A 236 21.86 7.65 21.40
C GLY A 236 22.27 8.71 20.37
N ASP A 237 21.97 8.52 19.08
CA ASP A 237 22.16 9.54 18.01
C ASP A 237 20.88 10.36 17.87
N SER A 238 20.64 11.22 18.87
CA SER A 238 19.39 11.97 19.02
C SER A 238 19.21 13.07 17.99
N ASN A 239 20.30 13.54 17.39
CA ASN A 239 20.26 14.56 16.34
C ASN A 239 20.37 13.98 14.91
N SER A 240 20.40 12.65 14.79
CA SER A 240 20.45 11.91 13.53
C SER A 240 21.66 12.27 12.66
N ASP A 241 22.81 12.60 13.26
CA ASP A 241 24.03 12.97 12.53
C ASP A 241 24.96 11.77 12.25
N GLY A 242 24.58 10.59 12.72
CA GLY A 242 25.29 9.33 12.57
C GLY A 242 26.35 9.09 13.65
N LEU A 243 26.46 9.96 14.66
CA LEU A 243 27.52 9.88 15.68
C LEU A 243 26.98 10.13 17.09
N VAL A 244 27.03 9.12 17.95
CA VAL A 244 26.72 9.27 19.38
C VAL A 244 27.81 10.10 20.09
N ASN A 245 27.52 11.38 20.35
CA ASN A 245 28.43 12.34 20.94
C ASN A 245 27.73 13.39 21.85
N VAL A 246 28.42 14.49 22.16
CA VAL A 246 27.89 15.54 23.06
C VAL A 246 26.76 16.34 22.40
N SER A 247 26.69 16.40 21.06
CA SER A 247 25.57 17.05 20.36
C SER A 247 24.24 16.38 20.67
N ASP A 248 24.20 15.07 20.85
CA ASP A 248 22.98 14.31 21.20
C ASP A 248 22.48 14.66 22.60
N VAL A 249 23.40 14.77 23.54
CA VAL A 249 23.11 15.23 24.91
C VAL A 249 22.45 16.62 24.86
N ILE A 250 23.00 17.52 24.05
CA ILE A 250 22.45 18.87 23.87
C ILE A 250 21.06 18.81 23.21
N TRP A 251 20.88 17.92 22.24
CA TRP A 251 19.59 17.70 21.57
C TRP A 251 18.50 17.27 22.56
N ILE A 252 18.77 16.23 23.36
CA ILE A 252 17.85 15.74 24.41
C ILE A 252 17.54 16.85 25.42
N VAL A 253 18.54 17.61 25.88
CA VAL A 253 18.33 18.71 26.83
C VAL A 253 17.43 19.80 26.23
N ASN A 254 17.64 20.15 24.96
CA ASN A 254 16.80 21.13 24.27
C ASN A 254 15.36 20.63 24.12
N TYR A 255 15.16 19.38 23.72
CA TYR A 255 13.84 18.75 23.64
C TYR A 255 13.13 18.80 25.01
N VAL A 256 13.77 18.29 26.06
CA VAL A 256 13.16 18.10 27.38
C VAL A 256 12.88 19.43 28.10
N PHE A 257 13.78 20.42 28.02
CA PHE A 257 13.70 21.62 28.86
C PHE A 257 13.41 22.92 28.10
N VAL A 258 13.74 22.99 26.81
CA VAL A 258 13.63 24.22 26.01
C VAL A 258 12.46 24.14 25.03
N GLY A 259 11.88 22.95 24.84
CA GLY A 259 10.82 22.72 23.86
C GLY A 259 11.35 22.64 22.42
N GLY A 260 12.58 22.12 22.26
CA GLY A 260 13.11 21.75 20.94
C GLY A 260 12.37 20.55 20.33
N ASP A 261 12.74 20.20 19.10
CA ASP A 261 12.14 19.07 18.40
C ASP A 261 12.55 17.73 19.07
N PRO A 262 11.66 16.72 19.10
CA PRO A 262 12.02 15.40 19.60
C PRO A 262 13.06 14.72 18.71
N PRO A 263 13.82 13.74 19.24
CA PRO A 263 14.62 12.83 18.41
C PRO A 263 13.74 12.11 17.38
N LEU A 264 14.30 11.83 16.20
CA LEU A 264 13.63 11.12 15.10
C LEU A 264 14.52 9.97 14.59
N PRO A 265 14.14 8.69 14.80
CA PRO A 265 12.97 8.25 15.55
C PRO A 265 13.10 8.58 17.05
N TYR A 266 11.99 8.62 17.78
CA TYR A 266 11.99 8.96 19.22
C TYR A 266 12.97 8.10 20.04
N GLU A 267 13.05 6.83 19.68
CA GLU A 267 13.90 5.79 20.25
C GLU A 267 15.40 6.09 20.09
N SER A 268 15.80 6.89 19.10
CA SER A 268 17.20 7.35 18.96
C SER A 268 17.67 8.19 20.15
N GLY A 269 16.75 8.83 20.89
CA GLY A 269 17.06 9.55 22.12
C GLY A 269 16.75 8.80 23.42
N ASP A 270 16.14 7.62 23.35
CA ASP A 270 15.92 6.74 24.52
C ASP A 270 17.16 5.86 24.72
N ALA A 271 18.27 6.51 25.09
CA ALA A 271 19.57 5.86 25.18
C ALA A 271 19.64 4.79 26.27
N ASN A 272 18.76 4.85 27.27
CA ASN A 272 18.72 3.90 28.39
C ASN A 272 17.65 2.80 28.24
N CYS A 273 16.85 2.81 27.17
CA CYS A 273 15.80 1.83 26.86
C CYS A 273 14.66 1.78 27.89
N ASP A 274 14.33 2.91 28.52
CA ASP A 274 13.22 2.99 29.47
C ASP A 274 11.89 3.47 28.84
N SER A 275 11.88 3.61 27.52
CA SER A 275 10.76 4.10 26.69
C SER A 275 10.43 5.58 26.90
N VAL A 276 11.29 6.35 27.59
CA VAL A 276 11.06 7.76 27.88
C VAL A 276 12.32 8.58 27.64
N VAL A 277 12.36 9.30 26.52
CA VAL A 277 13.40 10.32 26.28
C VAL A 277 13.35 11.41 27.35
N SER A 278 14.33 11.40 28.25
CA SER A 278 14.42 12.32 29.37
C SER A 278 15.87 12.70 29.68
N ILE A 279 16.07 13.44 30.77
CA ILE A 279 17.42 13.83 31.21
C ILE A 279 18.28 12.61 31.62
N SER A 280 17.67 11.46 31.93
CA SER A 280 18.42 10.23 32.21
C SER A 280 19.19 9.74 30.99
N ASP A 281 18.65 9.92 29.78
CA ASP A 281 19.28 9.51 28.52
C ASP A 281 20.49 10.35 28.19
N ALA A 282 20.37 11.67 28.36
CA ALA A 282 21.50 12.60 28.27
C ALA A 282 22.63 12.22 29.25
N VAL A 283 22.30 11.84 30.48
CA VAL A 283 23.30 11.33 31.45
C VAL A 283 23.88 9.99 31.01
N TYR A 284 23.07 9.11 30.43
CA TYR A 284 23.51 7.82 29.91
C TYR A 284 24.55 7.99 28.80
N ILE A 285 24.26 8.85 27.81
CA ILE A 285 25.16 9.17 26.70
C ILE A 285 26.47 9.79 27.23
N ILE A 286 26.43 10.70 28.21
CA ILE A 286 27.66 11.23 28.85
C ILE A 286 28.50 10.10 29.46
N ASN A 287 27.88 9.17 30.19
CA ASN A 287 28.60 8.06 30.81
C ASN A 287 29.22 7.13 29.77
N TYR A 288 28.51 6.87 28.67
CA TYR A 288 29.02 6.12 27.54
C TYR A 288 30.28 6.79 26.94
N ILE A 289 30.18 8.08 26.59
CA ILE A 289 31.26 8.82 25.91
C ILE A 289 32.51 8.98 26.79
N PHE A 290 32.33 9.32 28.07
CA PHE A 290 33.46 9.79 28.91
C PHE A 290 33.92 8.79 29.96
N VAL A 291 33.05 7.89 30.41
CA VAL A 291 33.33 6.99 31.54
C VAL A 291 33.52 5.54 31.06
N GLY A 292 33.24 5.25 29.79
CA GLY A 292 33.23 3.90 29.26
C GLY A 292 32.04 3.10 29.77
N GLY A 293 30.89 3.76 29.93
CA GLY A 293 29.63 3.13 30.25
C GLY A 293 29.16 2.16 29.14
N ASN A 294 28.05 1.48 29.39
CA ASN A 294 27.44 0.60 28.39
C ASN A 294 27.05 1.39 27.14
N VAL A 295 27.10 0.74 25.97
CA VAL A 295 26.57 1.32 24.73
C VAL A 295 25.08 1.66 24.91
N PRO A 296 24.60 2.80 24.38
CA PRO A 296 23.16 3.08 24.34
C PRO A 296 22.45 1.92 23.66
N CYS A 297 21.41 1.39 24.31
CA CYS A 297 20.52 0.33 23.79
C CYS A 297 21.18 -0.61 22.78
N PHE A 298 21.84 -1.66 23.28
CA PHE A 298 22.69 -2.55 22.48
C PHE A 298 22.00 -3.10 21.21
N ASP A 299 20.69 -3.37 21.30
CA ASP A 299 19.85 -3.72 20.15
C ASP A 299 18.75 -2.65 20.01
N CYS A 300 19.00 -1.70 19.13
CA CYS A 300 17.98 -1.14 18.24
C CYS A 300 18.08 -1.88 16.89
#